data_AF-A0A4Q1B292-F1
#
_entry.id   AF-A0A4Q1B292-F1
#
_cell.length_a   1.000
_cell.length_b   1.000
_cell.length_c   1.000
_cell.angle_alpha   90.00
_cell.angle_beta   90.00
_cell.angle_gamma   90.00
#
_symmetry.space_group_name_H-M   'P 1'
#
loop_
_entity.id
_entity.type
_entity.pdbx_description
1 polymer ?
#
loop_
_entity_poly.entity_id
_entity_poly.type
_entity_poly.pdbx_seq_one_letter_code
_entity_poly.pdbx_strand_id
1 'polypeptide(L)'
;MKRALLIFAIVFIAMQFIQTDKVNKQTSSELEIKAPTEIMTIFKQACYDCHSNNTKWPWYSNVAPFSWIIDSHVKNGRKALNFSLWQEYTKEKKEEKLKAIFRTAYASMPLSSYIKAHEEADLTREQRTLIRDWTGVKK
;
A
#
# COMPACT_ATOMS: atom_id res chain seq x y z
N MET A 1 25.44 -29.07 -11.68
CA MET A 1 25.24 -27.63 -11.96
C MET A 1 24.31 -27.36 -13.13
N LYS A 2 24.60 -27.80 -14.37
CA LYS A 2 23.74 -27.55 -15.55
C LYS A 2 22.28 -28.04 -15.38
N ARG A 3 22.09 -29.25 -14.84
CA ARG A 3 20.74 -29.82 -14.58
C ARG A 3 19.95 -29.02 -13.54
N ALA A 4 20.60 -28.52 -12.50
CA ALA A 4 19.95 -27.71 -11.47
C ALA A 4 19.49 -26.36 -12.03
N LEU A 5 20.34 -25.66 -12.78
CA LEU A 5 19.97 -24.41 -13.45
C LEU A 5 18.79 -24.59 -14.41
N LEU A 6 18.77 -25.70 -15.15
CA LEU A 6 17.68 -26.02 -16.06
C LEU A 6 16.36 -26.28 -15.31
N ILE A 7 16.41 -27.00 -14.18
CA ILE A 7 15.24 -27.21 -13.32
C ILE A 7 14.73 -25.86 -12.77
N PHE A 8 15.62 -25.00 -12.25
CA PHE A 8 15.23 -23.67 -11.77
C PHE A 8 14.61 -22.81 -12.86
N ALA A 9 15.16 -22.83 -14.08
CA ALA A 9 14.61 -22.09 -15.21
C ALA A 9 13.20 -22.60 -15.58
N ILE A 10 12.99 -23.91 -15.64
CA ILE A 10 11.68 -24.51 -15.94
C ILE A 10 10.66 -24.10 -14.87
N VAL A 11 11.02 -24.21 -13.58
CA VAL A 11 10.14 -23.81 -12.48
C VAL A 11 9.82 -22.31 -12.57
N PHE A 12 10.82 -21.47 -12.81
CA PHE A 12 10.63 -20.02 -12.93
C PHE A 12 9.67 -19.67 -14.08
N ILE A 13 9.83 -20.29 -15.26
CA ILE A 13 8.94 -20.10 -16.42
C ILE A 13 7.54 -20.60 -16.08
N ALA A 14 7.42 -21.78 -15.47
CA ALA A 14 6.14 -22.35 -15.04
C ALA A 14 5.38 -21.41 -14.09
N MET A 15 6.09 -20.77 -13.15
CA MET A 15 5.49 -19.79 -12.24
C MET A 15 4.91 -18.56 -12.97
N GLN A 16 5.48 -18.14 -14.10
CA GLN A 16 4.99 -16.95 -14.81
C GLN A 16 3.59 -17.14 -15.42
N PHE A 17 3.12 -18.39 -15.59
CA PHE A 17 1.77 -18.67 -16.09
C PHE A 17 0.67 -18.38 -15.06
N ILE A 18 1.00 -18.20 -13.79
CA ILE A 18 0.05 -17.80 -12.75
C ILE A 18 0.14 -16.27 -12.63
N GLN A 19 -0.76 -15.57 -13.31
CA GLN A 19 -0.83 -14.11 -13.30
C GLN A 19 -1.83 -13.59 -12.26
N THR A 20 -1.61 -12.38 -11.76
CA THR A 20 -2.50 -11.68 -10.82
C THR A 20 -3.24 -10.54 -11.48
N ASP A 21 -4.51 -10.38 -11.12
CA ASP A 21 -5.38 -9.29 -11.60
C ASP A 21 -5.05 -7.96 -10.93
N LYS A 22 -4.21 -7.16 -11.60
CA LYS A 22 -3.78 -5.84 -11.15
C LYS A 22 -4.72 -4.75 -11.67
N VAL A 23 -5.89 -4.64 -11.06
CA VAL A 23 -6.92 -3.68 -11.48
C VAL A 23 -7.05 -2.54 -10.47
N ASN A 24 -6.98 -1.32 -10.98
CA ASN A 24 -7.39 -0.11 -10.27
C ASN A 24 -8.89 0.07 -10.50
N LYS A 25 -9.66 -0.02 -9.41
CA LYS A 25 -11.11 0.18 -9.49
C LYS A 25 -11.38 1.67 -9.68
N GLN A 26 -12.20 2.03 -10.67
CA GLN A 26 -12.61 3.41 -10.81
C GLN A 26 -13.45 3.83 -9.59
N THR A 27 -13.19 5.02 -9.06
CA THR A 27 -13.85 5.52 -7.86
C THR A 27 -14.00 7.03 -7.97
N SER A 28 -15.12 7.57 -7.50
CA SER A 28 -15.35 9.01 -7.49
C SER A 28 -14.37 9.70 -6.54
N SER A 29 -13.81 10.83 -6.96
CA SER A 29 -12.98 11.70 -6.10
C SER A 29 -13.75 12.24 -4.89
N GLU A 30 -15.08 12.22 -4.92
CA GLU A 30 -15.92 12.62 -3.80
C GLU A 30 -15.83 11.65 -2.61
N LEU A 31 -15.54 10.37 -2.89
CA LEU A 31 -15.40 9.33 -1.86
C LEU A 31 -14.02 9.31 -1.22
N GLU A 32 -13.04 9.98 -1.84
CA GLU A 32 -11.67 10.03 -1.36
C GLU A 32 -11.58 10.76 -0.01
N ILE A 33 -10.58 10.37 0.78
CA ILE A 33 -10.21 11.10 1.99
C ILE A 33 -9.84 12.55 1.67
N LYS A 34 -10.25 13.46 2.55
CA LYS A 34 -9.88 14.88 2.49
C LYS A 34 -8.99 15.20 3.69
N ALA A 35 -7.79 15.67 3.42
CA ALA A 35 -6.82 16.11 4.42
C ALA A 35 -6.07 17.35 3.88
N PRO A 36 -5.36 18.10 4.75
CA PRO A 36 -4.48 19.18 4.30
C PRO A 36 -3.50 18.70 3.22
N THR A 37 -3.09 19.61 2.34
CA THR A 37 -2.23 19.31 1.18
C THR A 37 -0.98 18.52 1.57
N GLU A 38 -0.33 18.90 2.66
CA GLU A 38 0.88 18.23 3.17
C GLU A 38 0.62 16.76 3.54
N ILE A 39 -0.51 16.46 4.18
CA ILE A 39 -0.90 15.09 4.54
C ILE A 39 -1.23 14.28 3.29
N MET A 40 -1.96 14.87 2.34
CA MET A 40 -2.29 14.20 1.08
C MET A 40 -1.05 13.87 0.25
N THR A 41 -0.05 14.76 0.24
CA THR A 41 1.25 14.50 -0.41
C THR A 41 1.93 13.29 0.20
N ILE A 42 2.01 13.22 1.53
CA ILE A 42 2.62 12.09 2.23
C ILE A 42 1.88 10.78 1.93
N PHE A 43 0.54 10.78 1.99
CA PHE A 43 -0.24 9.58 1.69
C PHE A 43 -0.06 9.10 0.25
N LYS A 44 -0.07 10.02 -0.72
CA LYS A 44 0.14 9.68 -2.14
C LYS A 44 1.54 9.13 -2.40
N GLN A 45 2.53 9.60 -1.65
CA GLN A 45 3.93 9.17 -1.76
C GLN A 45 4.16 7.80 -1.12
N ALA A 46 3.64 7.58 0.09
CA ALA A 46 4.06 6.44 0.91
C ALA A 46 2.97 5.38 1.18
N CYS A 47 1.71 5.66 0.87
CA CYS A 47 0.59 4.82 1.31
C CYS A 47 -0.34 4.38 0.17
N TYR A 48 -0.54 5.22 -0.84
CA TYR A 48 -1.59 5.03 -1.86
C TYR A 48 -1.42 3.77 -2.70
N ASP A 49 -0.19 3.29 -2.91
CA ASP A 49 0.03 2.10 -3.71
C ASP A 49 -0.62 0.85 -3.09
N CYS A 50 -0.72 0.77 -1.76
CA CYS A 50 -1.40 -0.33 -1.07
C CYS A 50 -2.78 0.05 -0.51
N HIS A 51 -3.00 1.32 -0.18
CA HIS A 51 -4.18 1.79 0.56
C HIS A 51 -5.12 2.67 -0.26
N SER A 52 -5.05 2.63 -1.60
CA SER A 52 -6.00 3.34 -2.46
C SER A 52 -6.41 2.47 -3.65
N ASN A 53 -7.45 2.88 -4.37
CA ASN A 53 -7.79 2.28 -5.66
C ASN A 53 -6.89 2.76 -6.81
N ASN A 54 -5.96 3.68 -6.55
CA ASN A 54 -5.03 4.27 -7.51
C ASN A 54 -3.60 3.73 -7.30
N THR A 55 -3.42 2.41 -7.35
CA THR A 55 -2.11 1.78 -7.18
C THR A 55 -1.22 2.06 -8.39
N LYS A 56 0.00 2.55 -8.16
CA LYS A 56 1.05 2.54 -9.17
C LYS A 56 1.72 1.17 -9.18
N TRP A 57 1.36 0.34 -10.16
CA TRP A 57 1.91 -1.00 -10.28
C TRP A 57 3.33 -0.95 -10.85
N PRO A 58 4.38 -1.31 -10.09
CA PRO A 58 5.74 -1.32 -10.61
C PRO A 58 5.91 -2.44 -11.63
N TRP A 59 6.88 -2.33 -12.54
CA TRP A 59 7.09 -3.33 -13.61
C TRP A 59 7.27 -4.76 -13.06
N TYR A 60 7.95 -4.90 -11.92
CA TYR A 60 8.20 -6.19 -11.28
C TYR A 60 6.95 -6.81 -10.65
N SER A 61 5.84 -6.09 -10.55
CA SER A 61 4.52 -6.66 -10.23
C SER A 61 3.94 -7.57 -11.32
N ASN A 62 4.63 -7.70 -12.46
CA ASN A 62 4.32 -8.65 -13.52
C ASN A 62 5.17 -9.93 -13.47
N VAL A 63 6.15 -10.02 -12.56
CA VAL A 63 7.09 -11.15 -12.51
C VAL A 63 6.83 -11.99 -11.27
N ALA A 64 6.57 -13.28 -11.44
CA ALA A 64 6.39 -14.20 -10.31
C ALA A 64 7.73 -14.51 -9.63
N PRO A 65 7.76 -14.71 -8.28
CA PRO A 65 6.62 -14.68 -7.36
C PRO A 65 6.25 -13.27 -6.84
N PHE A 66 6.99 -12.23 -7.23
CA PHE A 66 6.76 -10.87 -6.72
C PHE A 66 5.36 -10.34 -7.06
N SER A 67 4.85 -10.65 -8.25
CA SER A 67 3.47 -10.34 -8.67
C SER A 67 2.41 -10.82 -7.67
N TRP A 68 2.59 -12.00 -7.08
CA TRP A 68 1.67 -12.58 -6.10
C TRP A 68 1.77 -11.89 -4.75
N ILE A 69 2.99 -11.60 -4.31
CA ILE A 69 3.26 -10.93 -3.04
C ILE A 69 2.67 -9.51 -3.07
N ILE A 70 2.94 -8.75 -4.13
CA ILE A 70 2.47 -7.37 -4.28
C ILE A 70 0.95 -7.32 -4.38
N ASP A 71 0.34 -8.18 -5.21
CA ASP A 71 -1.12 -8.27 -5.31
C ASP A 71 -1.78 -8.56 -3.95
N SER A 72 -1.21 -9.50 -3.19
CA SER A 72 -1.66 -9.81 -1.82
C SER A 72 -1.54 -8.59 -0.89
N HIS A 73 -0.41 -7.87 -0.92
CA HIS A 73 -0.23 -6.66 -0.11
C HIS A 73 -1.25 -5.57 -0.47
N VAL A 74 -1.50 -5.32 -1.76
CA VAL A 74 -2.47 -4.32 -2.20
C VAL A 74 -3.90 -4.71 -1.81
N LYS A 75 -4.28 -5.98 -2.00
CA LYS A 75 -5.61 -6.48 -1.60
C LYS A 75 -5.82 -6.37 -0.09
N ASN A 76 -4.84 -6.79 0.71
CA ASN A 76 -4.92 -6.73 2.16
C ASN A 76 -4.84 -5.29 2.68
N GLY A 77 -4.01 -4.44 2.07
CA GLY A 77 -3.91 -3.01 2.35
C GLY A 77 -5.26 -2.30 2.18
N ARG A 78 -5.87 -2.42 0.99
CA ARG A 78 -7.21 -1.87 0.68
C ARG A 78 -8.29 -2.40 1.62
N LYS A 79 -8.23 -3.68 2.01
CA LYS A 79 -9.18 -4.27 2.97
C LYS A 79 -9.03 -3.67 4.37
N ALA A 80 -7.80 -3.42 4.81
CA ALA A 80 -7.54 -2.81 6.11
C ALA A 80 -7.90 -1.32 6.14
N LEU A 81 -7.59 -0.59 5.06
CA LEU A 81 -7.83 0.84 4.87
C LEU A 81 -7.77 1.18 3.38
N ASN A 82 -8.79 1.85 2.86
CA ASN A 82 -8.84 2.37 1.50
C ASN A 82 -9.19 3.86 1.49
N PHE A 83 -8.21 4.71 1.19
CA PHE A 83 -8.35 6.16 1.11
C PHE A 83 -9.32 6.60 0.02
N SER A 84 -9.46 5.82 -1.07
CA SER A 84 -10.40 6.15 -2.16
C SER A 84 -11.86 5.93 -1.78
N LEU A 85 -12.13 5.15 -0.73
CA LEU A 85 -13.49 4.82 -0.26
C LEU A 85 -13.77 5.41 1.13
N TRP A 86 -13.02 6.44 1.52
CA TRP A 86 -13.08 7.01 2.86
C TRP A 86 -14.50 7.43 3.25
N GLN A 87 -15.25 8.04 2.34
CA GLN A 87 -16.61 8.50 2.63
C GLN A 87 -17.64 7.37 2.77
N GLU A 88 -17.33 6.16 2.31
CA GLU A 88 -18.20 4.99 2.49
C GLU A 88 -18.09 4.38 3.90
N TYR A 89 -17.03 4.71 4.64
CA TYR A 89 -16.88 4.25 6.02
C TYR A 89 -17.88 4.95 6.95
N THR A 90 -18.48 4.16 7.83
CA THR A 90 -19.24 4.70 8.97
C THR A 90 -18.32 5.52 9.88
N LYS A 91 -18.91 6.35 10.73
CA LYS A 91 -18.14 7.18 11.67
C LYS A 91 -17.23 6.34 12.56
N GLU A 92 -17.73 5.23 13.08
CA GLU A 92 -16.99 4.31 13.96
C GLU A 92 -15.80 3.68 13.21
N LYS A 93 -16.01 3.28 11.96
CA LYS A 93 -14.93 2.77 11.11
C LYS A 93 -13.87 3.83 10.84
N LYS A 94 -14.28 5.08 10.53
CA LYS A 94 -13.33 6.19 10.34
C LYS A 94 -12.47 6.40 11.59
N GLU A 95 -13.07 6.39 12.78
CA GLU A 95 -12.35 6.50 14.05
C GLU A 95 -11.38 5.33 14.29
N GLU A 96 -11.80 4.09 14.00
CA GLU A 96 -10.93 2.91 14.06
C GLU A 96 -9.74 3.04 13.11
N LYS A 97 -9.97 3.49 11.87
CA LYS A 97 -8.91 3.67 10.87
C LYS A 97 -7.95 4.79 11.24
N LEU A 98 -8.43 5.90 11.78
CA LEU A 98 -7.57 6.98 12.29
C LEU A 98 -6.67 6.48 13.43
N LYS A 99 -7.20 5.68 14.37
CA LYS A 99 -6.41 5.03 15.43
C LYS A 99 -5.37 4.07 14.85
N ALA A 100 -5.73 3.31 13.81
CA ALA A 100 -4.79 2.43 13.12
C ALA A 100 -3.66 3.22 12.46
N ILE A 101 -3.97 4.26 11.67
CA ILE A 101 -2.99 5.16 11.04
C ILE A 101 -2.05 5.76 12.09
N PHE A 102 -2.61 6.27 13.20
CA PHE A 102 -1.82 6.85 14.28
C PHE A 102 -0.81 5.86 14.87
N ARG A 103 -1.23 4.62 15.11
CA ARG A 103 -0.39 3.56 15.69
C ARG A 103 0.68 3.07 14.72
N THR A 104 0.34 2.90 13.44
CA THR A 104 1.23 2.29 12.46
C THR A 104 2.24 3.27 11.88
N ALA A 105 1.96 4.57 11.88
CA ALA A 105 2.85 5.60 11.32
C ALA A 105 4.27 5.62 11.92
N TYR A 106 4.45 5.16 13.16
CA TYR A 106 5.76 5.01 13.82
C TYR A 106 6.17 3.55 14.05
N ALA A 107 5.36 2.60 13.59
CA ALA A 107 5.56 1.18 13.84
C ALA A 107 5.71 0.43 12.52
N SER A 108 4.61 -0.13 12.01
CA SER A 108 4.64 -1.08 10.90
C SER A 108 4.49 -0.45 9.51
N MET A 109 4.18 0.85 9.41
CA MET A 109 3.94 1.52 8.14
C MET A 109 4.90 2.71 7.90
N PRO A 110 5.39 2.88 6.67
CA PRO A 110 5.32 1.92 5.55
C PRO A 110 6.13 0.64 5.82
N LEU A 111 5.82 -0.45 5.12
CA LEU A 111 6.54 -1.72 5.28
C LEU A 111 8.02 -1.55 4.92
N SER A 112 8.93 -2.11 5.71
CA SER A 112 10.36 -2.02 5.43
C SER A 112 10.77 -2.64 4.09
N SER A 113 10.09 -3.71 3.66
CA SER A 113 10.28 -4.30 2.32
C SER A 113 9.85 -3.38 1.19
N TYR A 114 8.82 -2.57 1.42
CA TYR A 114 8.34 -1.58 0.46
C TYR A 114 9.33 -0.41 0.36
N ILE A 115 9.80 0.11 1.49
CA ILE A 115 10.81 1.20 1.53
C ILE A 115 12.09 0.80 0.78
N LYS A 116 12.54 -0.45 0.88
CA LYS A 116 13.74 -0.93 0.15
C LYS A 116 13.62 -0.81 -1.37
N ALA A 117 12.40 -0.88 -1.90
CA ALA A 117 12.15 -0.72 -3.33
C ALA A 117 11.73 0.71 -3.69
N HIS A 118 11.18 1.46 -2.73
CA HIS A 118 10.58 2.79 -2.87
C HIS A 118 11.13 3.67 -1.76
N GLU A 119 12.37 4.14 -1.92
CA GLU A 119 13.07 4.94 -0.92
C GLU A 119 12.32 6.24 -0.62
N GLU A 120 11.62 6.79 -1.63
CA GLU A 120 10.73 7.93 -1.47
C GLU A 120 9.59 7.67 -0.47
N ALA A 121 9.25 6.41 -0.18
CA ALA A 121 8.23 6.11 0.82
C ALA A 121 8.76 6.17 2.27
N ASP A 122 10.08 6.31 2.49
CA ASP A 122 10.60 6.40 3.86
C ASP A 122 10.20 7.72 4.52
N LEU A 123 9.29 7.63 5.48
CA LEU A 123 8.78 8.78 6.17
C LEU A 123 9.79 9.30 7.20
N THR A 124 10.12 10.57 7.10
CA THR A 124 10.86 11.32 8.12
C THR A 124 10.09 11.35 9.44
N ARG A 125 10.81 11.62 10.54
CA ARG A 125 10.19 11.75 11.86
C ARG A 125 9.14 12.86 11.89
N GLU A 126 9.39 13.94 11.16
CA GLU A 126 8.51 15.10 11.02
C GLU A 126 7.22 14.69 10.30
N GLN A 127 7.32 13.99 9.16
CA GLN A 127 6.14 13.46 8.43
C GLN A 127 5.33 12.48 9.28
N ARG A 128 5.99 11.57 10.02
CA ARG A 128 5.30 10.63 10.91
C ARG A 128 4.55 11.35 12.04
N THR A 129 5.13 12.44 12.56
CA THR A 129 4.49 13.30 13.57
C THR A 129 3.28 14.03 12.98
N LEU A 130 3.44 14.65 11.80
CA LEU A 130 2.36 15.33 11.10
C LEU A 130 1.16 14.43 10.86
N ILE A 131 1.38 13.18 10.39
CA ILE A 131 0.31 12.21 10.22
C ILE A 131 -0.42 11.95 11.54
N ARG A 132 0.33 11.70 12.63
CA ARG A 132 -0.26 11.38 13.93
C ARG A 132 -1.10 12.53 14.47
N ASP A 133 -0.56 13.74 14.42
CA ASP A 133 -1.25 14.91 14.94
C ASP A 133 -2.51 15.21 14.12
N TRP A 134 -2.43 15.05 12.79
CA TRP A 134 -3.58 15.19 11.90
C TRP A 134 -4.72 14.19 12.22
N THR A 135 -4.41 12.99 12.70
CA THR A 135 -5.47 12.01 13.03
C THR A 135 -6.39 12.46 14.16
N GLY A 136 -5.98 13.44 14.98
CA GLY A 136 -6.73 13.90 16.15
C GLY A 136 -6.84 12.86 17.28
N VAL A 137 -6.15 11.72 17.16
CA VAL A 137 -6.13 10.67 18.19
C VAL A 137 -5.27 11.15 19.35
N LYS A 138 -5.89 11.37 20.51
CA LYS A 138 -5.18 11.72 21.75
C LYS A 138 -4.33 10.52 22.20
N LYS A 139 -3.11 10.82 22.65
CA LYS A 139 -2.16 9.83 23.21
C LYS A 139 -2.73 9.19 24.47
#